data_AF-A0A955Y3Q6-F1
#
_entry.id   AF-A0A955Y3Q6-F1
#
_cell.length_a   1.000
_cell.length_b   1.000
_cell.length_c   1.000
_cell.angle_alpha   90.00
_cell.angle_beta   90.00
_cell.angle_gamma   90.00
#
_symmetry.space_group_name_H-M   'P 1'
#
loop_
_entity.id
_entity.type
_entity.pdbx_description
1 polymer ?
#
loop_
_entity_poly.entity_id
_entity_poly.type
_entity_poly.pdbx_seq_one_letter_code
_entity_poly.pdbx_strand_id
1 'polypeptide(L)'
;MFSLVLFHLMACDDTLWPVAEPTGEGWCGVQSLLGGECLTCHSAASALGGLDLETDPTAVLTFTGPTGQAFVVPGDHASSFLYRKLAGTDLAAGEGTVMPPSGSPSAEILANLATWIDDGATIDTSCTGGGETPRFHPVGWADPDVHGTEAKLRTDATLVCTSCHGEALEGGTGPSCDTCHGSPVASDAWRTDCTFCHGEPGVSEAPPRQIDGALTSAGAAFPAHRIHTDDTTLATPFGCDTCHVEPTSVLSPGHLFIDDDTPGVAEVAMAQGTWDGASCTDTCHGAAAFPVTGTAGCGSCHSVAVVASLSGEHAEHANHAVTCDECHDSVTPANPGYTVTRPEQHMNGTVDITLPVEMTRNADGSCTGTCHLETHTNATW
;
A
#
# COMPACT_ATOMS: atom_id res chain seq x y z
N MET A 1 31.02 29.55 -10.87
CA MET A 1 29.61 29.39 -11.28
C MET A 1 29.15 28.03 -10.80
N PHE A 2 28.69 27.96 -9.55
CA PHE A 2 28.01 26.78 -9.00
C PHE A 2 26.58 27.24 -8.74
N SER A 3 25.64 26.72 -9.52
CA SER A 3 24.21 26.90 -9.26
C SER A 3 23.74 25.60 -8.59
N LEU A 4 23.51 25.70 -7.28
CA LEU A 4 22.94 24.64 -6.47
C LEU A 4 21.44 24.60 -6.80
N VAL A 5 21.00 23.52 -7.45
CA VAL A 5 19.58 23.24 -7.69
C VAL A 5 19.00 22.71 -6.38
N LEU A 6 18.28 23.57 -5.66
CA LEU A 6 17.49 23.20 -4.48
C LEU A 6 16.07 22.87 -4.96
N PHE A 7 15.86 21.61 -5.37
CA PHE A 7 14.53 21.03 -5.61
C PHE A 7 14.29 20.02 -4.51
N HIS A 8 13.80 20.42 -3.34
CA HIS A 8 13.39 19.50 -2.27
C HIS A 8 12.17 20.06 -1.53
N LEU A 9 11.11 19.24 -1.45
CA LEU A 9 9.98 19.29 -0.49
C LEU A 9 8.81 20.27 -0.74
N MET A 10 8.12 20.20 -1.88
CA MET A 10 6.87 20.97 -2.10
C MET A 10 5.68 20.15 -2.62
N ALA A 11 5.70 18.82 -2.52
CA ALA A 11 4.57 18.01 -2.96
C ALA A 11 4.11 17.14 -1.80
N CYS A 12 2.81 17.22 -1.48
CA CYS A 12 2.08 16.44 -0.48
C CYS A 12 1.87 17.07 0.90
N ASP A 13 2.17 18.35 1.07
CA ASP A 13 1.63 19.12 2.19
C ASP A 13 0.17 19.50 1.85
N ASP A 14 -0.78 19.17 2.72
CA ASP A 14 -2.20 19.57 2.62
C ASP A 14 -2.39 21.10 2.69
N THR A 15 -1.29 21.85 2.89
CA THR A 15 -1.23 23.31 2.78
C THR A 15 -0.74 23.85 1.44
N LEU A 16 -0.28 23.03 0.48
CA LEU A 16 0.38 23.49 -0.76
C LEU A 16 -0.37 23.29 -2.09
N TRP A 17 -1.46 22.53 -2.10
CA TRP A 17 -2.51 22.74 -3.12
C TRP A 17 -3.55 23.67 -2.53
N PRO A 18 -4.27 24.45 -3.35
CA PRO A 18 -5.44 25.13 -2.86
C PRO A 18 -6.45 24.02 -2.50
N VAL A 19 -6.34 23.45 -1.30
CA VAL A 19 -7.47 23.44 -0.38
C VAL A 19 -8.14 24.78 -0.61
N ALA A 20 -9.45 24.78 -0.78
CA ALA A 20 -10.16 26.03 -0.75
C ALA A 20 -9.65 26.78 0.50
N GLU A 21 -8.85 27.84 0.26
CA GLU A 21 -8.34 28.80 1.24
C GLU A 21 -9.44 28.98 2.26
N PRO A 22 -9.17 28.98 3.59
CA PRO A 22 -10.19 28.86 4.65
C PRO A 22 -11.48 29.51 4.17
N THR A 23 -12.42 28.68 3.67
CA THR A 23 -13.51 29.19 2.83
C THR A 23 -14.57 29.72 3.76
N GLY A 24 -14.32 30.94 4.23
CA GLY A 24 -15.15 31.66 5.16
C GLY A 24 -14.64 33.07 5.28
N GLU A 25 -15.36 34.01 4.67
CA GLU A 25 -15.22 35.43 5.01
C GLU A 25 -15.68 35.63 6.46
N GLY A 26 -15.06 36.59 7.17
CA GLY A 26 -15.47 36.94 8.53
C GLY A 26 -15.18 35.87 9.59
N TRP A 27 -16.14 35.60 10.47
CA TRP A 27 -15.94 34.79 11.68
C TRP A 27 -15.54 33.34 11.40
N CYS A 28 -16.11 32.70 10.38
CA CYS A 28 -15.81 31.31 10.03
C CYS A 28 -14.31 31.11 9.69
N GLY A 29 -13.70 32.06 8.97
CA GLY A 29 -12.27 32.01 8.63
C GLY A 29 -11.37 32.20 9.85
N VAL A 30 -11.72 33.15 10.71
CA VAL A 30 -10.99 33.40 11.98
C VAL A 30 -11.06 32.18 12.89
N GLN A 31 -12.21 31.56 12.99
CA GLN A 31 -12.42 30.43 13.87
C GLN A 31 -11.76 29.14 13.33
N SER A 32 -11.55 29.05 12.01
CA SER A 32 -10.67 28.03 11.38
C SER A 32 -9.19 28.27 11.71
N LEU A 33 -8.74 29.54 11.70
CA LEU A 33 -7.39 29.92 12.13
C LEU A 33 -7.12 29.51 13.60
N LEU A 34 -8.08 29.76 14.50
CA LEU A 34 -7.95 29.41 15.92
C LEU A 34 -7.91 27.89 16.16
N GLY A 35 -8.55 27.10 15.31
CA GLY A 35 -8.59 25.64 15.39
C GLY A 35 -7.32 24.92 14.88
N GLY A 36 -6.40 25.65 14.23
CA GLY A 36 -5.13 25.13 13.71
C GLY A 36 -4.05 25.04 14.79
N GLU A 37 -2.86 25.57 14.47
CA GLU A 37 -1.64 25.52 15.32
C GLU A 37 -1.79 26.19 16.71
N CYS A 38 -2.89 26.92 16.97
CA CYS A 38 -3.10 27.64 18.22
C CYS A 38 -3.49 26.71 19.38
N LEU A 39 -4.29 25.67 19.13
CA LEU A 39 -4.85 24.81 20.20
C LEU A 39 -3.79 23.94 20.89
N THR A 40 -2.65 23.68 20.25
CA THR A 40 -1.51 22.99 20.88
C THR A 40 -1.05 23.68 22.17
N CYS A 41 -1.18 25.01 22.23
CA CYS A 41 -0.68 25.85 23.31
C CYS A 41 -1.75 26.73 23.98
N HIS A 42 -2.96 26.80 23.41
CA HIS A 42 -4.08 27.61 23.91
C HIS A 42 -5.39 26.80 23.94
N SER A 43 -5.36 25.66 24.62
CA SER A 43 -6.47 24.70 24.79
C SER A 43 -6.89 24.55 26.25
N ALA A 44 -7.94 23.77 26.51
CA ALA A 44 -8.38 23.44 27.86
C ALA A 44 -7.29 22.72 28.65
N ALA A 45 -6.56 21.84 27.96
CA ALA A 45 -5.46 21.06 28.52
C ALA A 45 -4.17 21.88 28.69
N SER A 46 -3.98 22.94 27.89
CA SER A 46 -2.80 23.80 27.90
C SER A 46 -3.18 25.24 27.56
N ALA A 47 -3.68 25.99 28.55
CA ALA A 47 -4.13 27.36 28.37
C ALA A 47 -2.98 28.37 28.62
N LEU A 48 -1.94 28.38 27.76
CA LEU A 48 -0.81 29.30 27.96
C LEU A 48 -1.30 30.76 27.93
N GLY A 49 -0.80 31.55 28.89
CA GLY A 49 -1.26 32.93 29.07
C GLY A 49 -2.71 33.05 29.56
N GLY A 50 -3.35 31.96 29.98
CA GLY A 50 -4.74 31.95 30.43
C GLY A 50 -5.77 32.02 29.29
N LEU A 51 -5.34 31.75 28.05
CA LEU A 51 -6.20 31.71 26.87
C LEU A 51 -6.54 30.26 26.53
N ASP A 52 -7.83 29.95 26.55
CA ASP A 52 -8.41 28.67 26.10
C ASP A 52 -9.33 28.96 24.90
N LEU A 53 -8.92 28.49 23.73
CA LEU A 53 -9.65 28.62 22.46
C LEU A 53 -10.38 27.33 22.07
N GLU A 54 -10.16 26.25 22.81
CA GLU A 54 -10.80 24.95 22.58
C GLU A 54 -12.22 24.94 23.15
N THR A 55 -12.38 25.38 24.40
CA THR A 55 -13.70 25.38 25.06
C THR A 55 -14.49 26.67 24.83
N ASP A 56 -13.78 27.77 24.54
CA ASP A 56 -14.37 29.08 24.26
C ASP A 56 -13.61 29.81 23.13
N PRO A 57 -13.89 29.49 21.85
CA PRO A 57 -13.27 30.20 20.74
C PRO A 57 -13.66 31.68 20.68
N THR A 58 -14.75 32.09 21.33
CA THR A 58 -15.17 33.50 21.41
C THR A 58 -14.34 34.31 22.40
N ALA A 59 -13.53 33.64 23.23
CA ALA A 59 -12.61 34.28 24.16
C ALA A 59 -11.68 35.28 23.46
N VAL A 60 -11.39 35.12 22.16
CA VAL A 60 -10.59 36.10 21.40
C VAL A 60 -11.18 37.52 21.41
N LEU A 61 -12.49 37.67 21.56
CA LEU A 61 -13.14 38.98 21.61
C LEU A 61 -13.06 39.63 22.98
N THR A 62 -12.89 38.84 24.03
CA THR A 62 -12.92 39.29 25.42
C THR A 62 -11.57 39.18 26.14
N PHE A 63 -10.63 38.45 25.56
CA PHE A 63 -9.30 38.25 26.13
C PHE A 63 -8.55 39.58 26.20
N THR A 64 -7.66 39.68 27.19
CA THR A 64 -6.79 40.83 27.39
C THR A 64 -5.35 40.35 27.39
N GLY A 65 -4.50 41.01 26.62
CA GLY A 65 -3.09 40.67 26.53
C GLY A 65 -2.34 40.85 27.86
N PRO A 66 -1.12 40.33 27.97
CA PRO A 66 -0.34 40.30 29.22
C PRO A 66 -0.05 41.68 29.82
N THR A 67 -0.16 42.75 29.03
CA THR A 67 0.05 44.14 29.46
C THR A 67 -1.25 44.97 29.48
N GLY A 68 -2.43 44.34 29.40
CA GLY A 68 -3.73 45.01 29.54
C GLY A 68 -4.37 45.48 28.23
N GLN A 69 -3.77 45.19 27.08
CA GLN A 69 -4.29 45.56 25.75
C GLN A 69 -5.46 44.69 25.33
N ALA A 70 -6.42 45.28 24.61
CA ALA A 70 -7.50 44.54 23.97
C ALA A 70 -6.93 43.53 22.96
N PHE A 71 -7.41 42.28 23.02
CA PHE A 71 -6.96 41.25 22.08
C PHE A 71 -7.45 41.54 20.66
N VAL A 72 -8.70 41.98 20.52
CA VAL A 72 -9.31 42.46 19.28
C VAL A 72 -9.92 43.85 19.51
N VAL A 73 -9.65 44.78 18.60
CA VAL A 73 -10.23 46.11 18.52
C VAL A 73 -11.10 46.16 17.25
N PRO A 74 -12.43 45.96 17.37
CA PRO A 74 -13.32 46.01 16.22
C PRO A 74 -13.17 47.30 15.41
N GLY A 75 -12.98 47.16 14.09
CA GLY A 75 -12.75 48.27 13.15
C GLY A 75 -11.30 48.72 13.01
N ASP A 76 -10.34 48.12 13.73
CA ASP A 76 -8.92 48.47 13.65
C ASP A 76 -8.00 47.26 13.92
N HIS A 77 -7.65 46.53 12.86
CA HIS A 77 -6.72 45.41 12.98
C HIS A 77 -5.31 45.84 13.41
N ALA A 78 -4.85 47.04 13.04
CA ALA A 78 -3.50 47.51 13.36
C ALA A 78 -3.32 47.73 14.88
N SER A 79 -4.37 48.19 15.55
CA SER A 79 -4.40 48.34 17.01
C SER A 79 -4.72 47.03 17.76
N SER A 80 -5.17 45.99 17.07
CA SER A 80 -5.55 44.71 17.67
C SER A 80 -4.35 43.86 18.06
N PHE A 81 -4.25 43.47 19.33
CA PHE A 81 -3.10 42.73 19.82
C PHE A 81 -2.94 41.34 19.17
N LEU A 82 -4.05 40.64 18.88
CA LEU A 82 -4.04 39.37 18.15
C LEU A 82 -3.33 39.51 16.81
N TYR A 83 -3.71 40.52 16.01
CA TYR A 83 -3.10 40.75 14.70
C TYR A 83 -1.62 41.09 14.81
N ARG A 84 -1.24 42.02 15.69
CA ARG A 84 0.18 42.38 15.94
C ARG A 84 1.02 41.17 16.34
N LYS A 85 0.47 40.26 17.14
CA LYS A 85 1.16 39.03 17.57
C LYS A 85 1.34 38.03 16.44
N LEU A 86 0.38 37.89 15.54
CA LEU A 86 0.50 36.99 14.39
C LEU A 86 1.38 37.57 13.29
N ALA A 87 1.25 38.86 13.00
CA ALA A 87 2.07 39.57 12.02
C ALA A 87 3.51 39.85 12.50
N GLY A 88 3.76 39.71 13.80
CA GLY A 88 5.06 40.01 14.41
C GLY A 88 5.43 41.51 14.37
N THR A 89 4.43 42.39 14.26
CA THR A 89 4.62 43.83 14.10
C THR A 89 4.38 44.59 15.40
N ASP A 90 5.22 45.58 15.68
CA ASP A 90 5.04 46.56 16.77
C ASP A 90 4.82 45.97 18.17
N LEU A 91 5.52 44.88 18.52
CA LEU A 91 5.47 44.26 19.85
C LEU A 91 6.37 45.00 20.84
N ALA A 92 5.77 45.50 21.93
CA ALA A 92 6.46 46.22 23.00
C ALA A 92 7.09 45.27 24.04
N ALA A 93 7.96 45.81 24.89
CA ALA A 93 8.55 45.07 25.99
C ALA A 93 7.45 44.56 26.95
N GLY A 94 7.43 43.25 27.21
CA GLY A 94 6.41 42.58 28.04
C GLY A 94 5.25 41.97 27.24
N GLU A 95 5.16 42.21 25.93
CA GLU A 95 4.12 41.63 25.06
C GLU A 95 4.49 40.25 24.48
N GLY A 96 5.74 39.80 24.66
CA GLY A 96 6.26 38.52 24.15
C GLY A 96 6.66 38.57 22.67
N THR A 97 6.87 37.40 22.06
CA THR A 97 7.30 37.25 20.66
C THR A 97 6.12 37.02 19.70
N VAL A 98 6.40 36.93 18.41
CA VAL A 98 5.44 36.48 17.39
C VAL A 98 4.80 35.13 17.78
N MET A 99 3.54 34.94 17.40
CA MET A 99 2.81 33.69 17.55
C MET A 99 2.30 33.20 16.18
N PRO A 100 2.21 31.88 15.94
CA PRO A 100 2.79 30.82 16.78
C PRO A 100 4.34 30.89 16.84
N PRO A 101 5.00 30.24 17.82
CA PRO A 101 6.45 30.28 17.95
C PRO A 101 7.21 29.73 16.73
N SER A 102 6.54 28.93 15.91
CA SER A 102 7.01 28.39 14.63
C SER A 102 7.14 29.45 13.52
N GLY A 103 6.49 30.62 13.67
CA GLY A 103 6.54 31.72 12.71
C GLY A 103 5.17 32.36 12.47
N SER A 104 5.14 33.47 11.73
CA SER A 104 3.90 34.15 11.34
C SER A 104 3.08 33.30 10.36
N PRO A 105 1.73 33.34 10.45
CA PRO A 105 0.86 32.80 9.40
C PRO A 105 1.07 33.47 8.03
N SER A 106 0.51 32.89 6.98
CA SER A 106 0.61 33.43 5.61
C SER A 106 0.01 34.84 5.50
N ALA A 107 0.46 35.61 4.50
CA ALA A 107 -0.06 36.95 4.24
C ALA A 107 -1.57 36.96 3.96
N GLU A 108 -2.10 35.89 3.40
CA GLU A 108 -3.53 35.70 3.12
C GLU A 108 -4.34 35.48 4.40
N ILE A 109 -3.85 34.62 5.31
CA ILE A 109 -4.47 34.44 6.64
C ILE A 109 -4.49 35.76 7.41
N LEU A 110 -3.39 36.52 7.36
CA LEU A 110 -3.33 37.84 7.98
C LEU A 110 -4.32 38.81 7.32
N ALA A 111 -4.45 38.81 6.00
CA ALA A 111 -5.40 39.67 5.29
C ALA A 111 -6.87 39.34 5.65
N ASN A 112 -7.21 38.06 5.78
CA ASN A 112 -8.55 37.62 6.19
C ASN A 112 -8.87 38.00 7.63
N LEU A 113 -7.90 37.82 8.54
CA LEU A 113 -8.04 38.28 9.92
C LEU A 113 -8.18 39.81 9.99
N ALA A 114 -7.37 40.56 9.24
CA ALA A 114 -7.47 42.01 9.18
C ALA A 114 -8.85 42.46 8.71
N THR A 115 -9.35 41.86 7.62
CA THR A 115 -10.67 42.15 7.06
C THR A 115 -11.79 41.88 8.07
N TRP A 116 -11.78 40.73 8.76
CA TRP A 116 -12.79 40.45 9.79
C TRP A 116 -12.74 41.45 10.96
N ILE A 117 -11.55 41.82 11.42
CA ILE A 117 -11.42 42.82 12.49
C ILE A 117 -11.95 44.17 12.01
N ASP A 118 -11.53 44.62 10.83
CA ASP A 118 -11.90 45.91 10.24
C ASP A 118 -13.42 45.99 9.95
N ASP A 119 -14.05 44.85 9.61
CA ASP A 119 -15.50 44.72 9.44
C ASP A 119 -16.27 44.64 10.77
N GLY A 120 -15.58 44.86 11.90
CA GLY A 120 -16.19 45.00 13.22
C GLY A 120 -16.17 43.73 14.06
N ALA A 121 -15.36 42.73 13.69
CA ALA A 121 -15.11 41.52 14.46
C ALA A 121 -16.39 40.80 14.92
N THR A 122 -17.41 40.76 14.05
CA THR A 122 -18.71 40.18 14.38
C THR A 122 -18.64 38.66 14.44
N ILE A 123 -19.38 38.05 15.37
CA ILE A 123 -19.58 36.60 15.42
C ILE A 123 -20.70 36.22 14.45
N ASP A 124 -20.43 35.24 13.59
CA ASP A 124 -21.46 34.57 12.81
C ASP A 124 -21.80 33.23 13.46
N THR A 125 -22.97 33.15 14.10
CA THR A 125 -23.46 31.92 14.77
C THR A 125 -23.90 30.83 13.79
N SER A 126 -23.94 31.12 12.49
CA SER A 126 -24.16 30.10 11.45
C SER A 126 -22.90 29.30 11.14
N CYS A 127 -21.73 29.81 11.53
CA CYS A 127 -20.52 29.02 11.68
C CYS A 127 -20.75 28.06 12.85
N THR A 128 -21.01 26.78 12.60
CA THR A 128 -21.09 25.74 13.63
C THR A 128 -19.72 25.32 14.13
N GLY A 129 -18.83 26.29 14.26
CA GLY A 129 -17.44 26.05 14.54
C GLY A 129 -17.11 26.46 15.98
N GLY A 130 -16.77 25.42 16.70
CA GLY A 130 -16.21 25.37 18.04
C GLY A 130 -15.93 23.89 18.21
N GLY A 131 -14.96 23.41 17.43
CA GLY A 131 -14.83 22.03 17.01
C GLY A 131 -14.89 21.93 15.48
N GLU A 132 -13.70 21.88 14.88
CA GLU A 132 -13.46 21.33 13.54
C GLU A 132 -14.15 22.07 12.37
N THR A 133 -13.38 22.73 11.49
CA THR A 133 -13.61 22.43 10.06
C THR A 133 -13.59 20.91 9.98
N PRO A 134 -14.52 20.21 9.31
CA PRO A 134 -14.40 18.77 9.18
C PRO A 134 -13.23 18.53 8.21
N ARG A 135 -12.00 18.68 8.73
CA ARG A 135 -10.85 17.94 8.27
C ARG A 135 -11.33 16.51 8.41
N PHE A 136 -11.66 15.94 7.27
CA PHE A 136 -12.16 14.58 7.24
C PHE A 136 -11.06 13.63 7.74
N HIS A 137 -9.80 14.05 7.59
CA HIS A 137 -8.63 13.37 8.11
C HIS A 137 -8.01 14.11 9.32
N PRO A 138 -7.34 13.41 10.26
CA PRO A 138 -6.59 14.00 11.37
C PRO A 138 -5.42 14.90 10.92
N VAL A 139 -4.88 15.69 11.85
CA VAL A 139 -3.64 16.45 11.62
C VAL A 139 -2.49 15.52 11.25
N GLY A 140 -1.66 15.94 10.28
CA GLY A 140 -0.50 15.18 9.84
C GLY A 140 -0.84 14.07 8.84
N TRP A 141 -2.07 14.05 8.31
CA TRP A 141 -2.47 13.08 7.30
C TRP A 141 -1.61 13.09 6.04
N ALA A 142 -1.03 14.24 5.68
CA ALA A 142 -0.05 14.37 4.61
C ALA A 142 1.17 13.42 4.75
N ASP A 143 1.52 13.02 5.98
CA ASP A 143 2.62 12.10 6.25
C ASP A 143 2.31 10.71 5.65
N PRO A 144 3.16 10.17 4.74
CA PRO A 144 3.01 8.82 4.20
C PRO A 144 2.92 7.73 5.26
N ASP A 145 3.56 7.91 6.41
CA ASP A 145 3.50 6.93 7.50
C ASP A 145 2.14 6.97 8.23
N VAL A 146 1.36 8.05 8.07
CA VAL A 146 0.02 8.20 8.65
C VAL A 146 -1.05 7.73 7.65
N HIS A 147 -1.24 8.43 6.52
CA HIS A 147 -2.29 8.04 5.57
C HIS A 147 -1.98 6.72 4.86
N GLY A 148 -0.70 6.41 4.64
CA GLY A 148 -0.30 5.14 4.04
C GLY A 148 -0.60 3.97 4.97
N THR A 149 -0.43 4.14 6.28
CA THR A 149 -0.82 3.12 7.26
C THR A 149 -2.34 2.98 7.30
N GLU A 150 -3.09 4.08 7.33
CA GLU A 150 -4.55 4.01 7.36
C GLU A 150 -5.15 3.45 6.06
N ALA A 151 -4.64 3.86 4.89
CA ALA A 151 -5.09 3.31 3.61
C ALA A 151 -4.90 1.79 3.54
N LYS A 152 -3.81 1.28 4.13
CA LYS A 152 -3.44 -0.13 4.15
C LYS A 152 -4.19 -0.94 5.21
N LEU A 153 -4.40 -0.35 6.38
CA LEU A 153 -5.08 -1.03 7.48
C LEU A 153 -6.59 -0.88 7.43
N ARG A 154 -7.12 0.12 6.72
CA ARG A 154 -8.54 0.53 6.74
C ARG A 154 -9.14 0.38 8.14
N THR A 155 -8.54 1.05 9.13
CA THR A 155 -8.98 0.87 10.52
C THR A 155 -10.42 1.35 10.73
N ASP A 156 -10.91 2.22 9.85
CA ASP A 156 -12.32 2.55 9.71
C ASP A 156 -12.93 1.95 8.44
N ALA A 157 -13.61 0.81 8.56
CA ALA A 157 -14.33 0.16 7.45
C ALA A 157 -15.49 1.01 6.89
N THR A 158 -15.93 2.06 7.61
CA THR A 158 -16.96 2.98 7.11
C THR A 158 -16.39 4.07 6.21
N LEU A 159 -15.06 4.18 6.17
CA LEU A 159 -14.30 5.15 5.40
C LEU A 159 -13.89 4.59 4.03
N VAL A 160 -14.76 4.74 3.04
CA VAL A 160 -14.46 4.31 1.66
C VAL A 160 -13.76 5.44 0.92
N CYS A 161 -12.42 5.37 0.78
CA CYS A 161 -11.62 6.45 0.18
C CYS A 161 -12.16 6.89 -1.20
N THR A 162 -12.60 5.92 -2.02
CA THR A 162 -13.14 6.17 -3.38
C THR A 162 -14.45 6.96 -3.38
N SER A 163 -15.19 7.03 -2.26
CA SER A 163 -16.43 7.82 -2.19
C SER A 163 -16.17 9.33 -2.25
N CYS A 164 -14.99 9.77 -1.79
CA CYS A 164 -14.59 11.17 -1.81
C CYS A 164 -13.49 11.45 -2.84
N HIS A 165 -12.53 10.54 -2.99
CA HIS A 165 -11.39 10.69 -3.90
C HIS A 165 -11.66 10.18 -5.33
N GLY A 166 -12.91 9.78 -5.62
CA GLY A 166 -13.35 9.25 -6.90
C GLY A 166 -13.09 7.75 -7.04
N GLU A 167 -13.87 7.07 -7.88
CA GLU A 167 -13.76 5.63 -8.11
C GLU A 167 -12.35 5.20 -8.56
N ALA A 168 -11.69 6.07 -9.33
CA ALA A 168 -10.32 5.85 -9.80
C ALA A 168 -9.24 6.50 -8.90
N LEU A 169 -9.60 7.14 -7.78
CA LEU A 169 -8.67 7.91 -6.93
C LEU A 169 -8.00 9.11 -7.63
N GLU A 170 -8.58 9.53 -8.76
CA GLU A 170 -8.12 10.67 -9.57
C GLU A 170 -8.67 12.01 -9.07
N GLY A 171 -9.41 12.00 -7.96
CA GLY A 171 -10.07 13.16 -7.36
C GLY A 171 -11.60 13.05 -7.42
N GLY A 172 -12.26 13.94 -6.67
CA GLY A 172 -13.72 14.00 -6.57
C GLY A 172 -14.13 15.18 -5.70
N THR A 173 -14.79 14.90 -4.58
CA THR A 173 -14.94 15.89 -3.50
C THR A 173 -13.66 16.05 -2.67
N GLY A 174 -12.75 15.06 -2.74
CA GLY A 174 -11.39 15.09 -2.19
C GLY A 174 -10.30 15.19 -3.27
N PRO A 175 -9.03 15.39 -2.87
CA PRO A 175 -7.91 15.55 -3.80
C PRO A 175 -7.58 14.25 -4.55
N SER A 176 -6.89 14.38 -5.68
CA SER A 176 -6.38 13.25 -6.45
C SER A 176 -5.14 12.64 -5.80
N CYS A 177 -5.12 11.32 -5.64
CA CYS A 177 -3.94 10.59 -5.16
C CYS A 177 -2.75 10.72 -6.13
N ASP A 178 -3.02 10.87 -7.43
CA ASP A 178 -1.98 10.97 -8.47
C ASP A 178 -1.11 12.19 -8.34
N THR A 179 -1.61 13.22 -7.68
CA THR A 179 -0.86 14.46 -7.55
C THR A 179 0.36 14.26 -6.63
N CYS A 180 0.32 13.24 -5.76
CA CYS A 180 1.41 12.82 -4.87
C CYS A 180 2.11 11.54 -5.33
N HIS A 181 1.33 10.53 -5.74
CA HIS A 181 1.86 9.22 -6.13
C HIS A 181 2.34 9.17 -7.59
N GLY A 182 2.01 10.18 -8.40
CA GLY A 182 2.45 10.34 -9.78
C GLY A 182 3.67 11.25 -9.96
N SER A 183 4.67 11.22 -9.07
CA SER A 183 5.90 12.01 -9.24
C SER A 183 7.14 11.15 -9.00
N PRO A 184 8.20 11.23 -9.85
CA PRO A 184 8.47 12.24 -10.89
C PRO A 184 7.80 11.95 -12.25
N VAL A 185 7.10 10.84 -12.40
CA VAL A 185 6.31 10.49 -13.58
C VAL A 185 4.86 10.48 -13.15
N ALA A 186 4.04 11.38 -13.73
CA ALA A 186 2.58 11.39 -13.59
C ALA A 186 2.02 10.12 -14.22
N SER A 187 2.18 9.02 -13.51
CA SER A 187 1.75 7.69 -13.92
C SER A 187 0.84 7.12 -12.85
N ASP A 188 -0.27 6.58 -13.32
CA ASP A 188 -1.16 5.66 -12.62
C ASP A 188 -0.46 4.39 -12.13
N ALA A 189 0.82 4.20 -12.48
CA ALA A 189 1.65 3.06 -12.12
C ALA A 189 1.58 2.68 -10.64
N TRP A 190 1.46 3.61 -9.70
CA TRP A 190 1.35 3.27 -8.27
C TRP A 190 0.13 2.39 -7.97
N ARG A 191 -0.94 2.45 -8.79
CA ARG A 191 -2.12 1.60 -8.64
C ARG A 191 -1.89 0.18 -9.13
N THR A 192 -0.94 -0.05 -10.03
CA THR A 192 -0.72 -1.33 -10.73
C THR A 192 0.66 -1.94 -10.47
N ASP A 193 1.59 -1.16 -9.92
CA ASP A 193 2.92 -1.61 -9.51
C ASP A 193 2.81 -2.22 -8.11
N CYS A 194 2.69 -3.55 -8.06
CA CYS A 194 2.60 -4.30 -6.82
C CYS A 194 3.80 -4.04 -5.88
N THR A 195 4.98 -3.70 -6.42
CA THR A 195 6.18 -3.42 -5.63
C THR A 195 6.11 -2.09 -4.87
N PHE A 196 5.11 -1.26 -5.18
CA PHE A 196 4.82 -0.03 -4.45
C PHE A 196 4.40 -0.32 -2.99
N CYS A 197 3.65 -1.40 -2.77
CA CYS A 197 3.16 -1.80 -1.45
C CYS A 197 3.74 -3.14 -0.97
N HIS A 198 3.88 -4.11 -1.87
CA HIS A 198 4.32 -5.47 -1.55
C HIS A 198 5.81 -5.68 -1.82
N GLY A 199 6.40 -6.58 -1.05
CA GLY A 199 7.77 -7.05 -1.27
C GLY A 199 8.85 -5.97 -1.18
N GLU A 200 9.77 -6.01 -2.11
CA GLU A 200 10.94 -5.13 -2.21
C GLU A 200 10.83 -4.25 -3.47
N PRO A 201 10.72 -2.91 -3.31
CA PRO A 201 10.57 -1.98 -4.41
C PRO A 201 11.62 -2.15 -5.50
N GLY A 202 11.17 -2.36 -6.75
CA GLY A 202 12.04 -2.56 -7.91
C GLY A 202 12.80 -3.89 -7.93
N VAL A 203 12.49 -4.83 -7.04
CA VAL A 203 13.13 -6.16 -6.98
C VAL A 203 12.10 -7.27 -7.11
N SER A 204 11.08 -7.29 -6.25
CA SER A 204 10.06 -8.34 -6.25
C SER A 204 8.84 -7.90 -5.45
N GLU A 205 7.66 -8.11 -6.00
CA GLU A 205 6.37 -7.93 -5.34
C GLU A 205 6.05 -9.06 -4.35
N ALA A 206 6.83 -10.16 -4.37
CA ALA A 206 6.65 -11.25 -3.43
C ALA A 206 6.97 -10.79 -1.99
N PRO A 207 6.12 -11.14 -1.00
CA PRO A 207 6.40 -10.89 0.41
C PRO A 207 7.83 -11.31 0.82
N PRO A 208 8.51 -10.49 1.64
CA PRO A 208 8.22 -10.57 3.07
C PRO A 208 7.75 -9.27 3.71
N ARG A 209 7.70 -8.15 2.97
CA ARG A 209 7.13 -6.90 3.48
C ARG A 209 5.62 -7.05 3.61
N GLN A 210 5.14 -6.90 4.84
CA GLN A 210 3.73 -6.83 5.15
C GLN A 210 3.15 -5.47 4.76
N ILE A 211 1.83 -5.39 4.69
CA ILE A 211 1.13 -4.16 4.32
C ILE A 211 1.42 -3.02 5.33
N ASP A 212 1.67 -3.33 6.61
CA ASP A 212 2.10 -2.37 7.64
C ASP A 212 3.59 -1.94 7.53
N GLY A 213 4.30 -2.38 6.48
CA GLY A 213 5.70 -2.09 6.26
C GLY A 213 6.67 -2.89 7.13
N ALA A 214 6.17 -3.75 8.04
CA ALA A 214 7.01 -4.61 8.86
C ALA A 214 7.64 -5.72 8.00
N LEU A 215 8.94 -5.90 8.20
CA LEU A 215 9.69 -7.06 7.67
C LEU A 215 9.77 -8.20 8.68
N THR A 216 9.38 -7.93 9.94
CA THR A 216 9.59 -8.83 11.08
C THR A 216 8.45 -8.69 12.09
N SER A 217 7.25 -9.14 11.77
CA SER A 217 6.40 -9.69 12.82
C SER A 217 6.78 -11.15 12.97
N ALA A 218 7.12 -11.55 14.20
CA ALA A 218 7.69 -12.85 14.57
C ALA A 218 6.72 -14.03 14.35
N GLY A 219 6.31 -14.24 13.09
CA GLY A 219 5.35 -15.24 12.66
C GLY A 219 4.79 -15.05 11.24
N ALA A 220 4.93 -13.88 10.60
CA ALA A 220 4.28 -13.60 9.32
C ALA A 220 5.24 -13.17 8.19
N ALA A 221 6.55 -13.42 8.32
CA ALA A 221 7.40 -13.40 7.14
C ALA A 221 6.96 -14.59 6.28
N PHE A 222 6.60 -14.33 5.02
CA PHE A 222 6.31 -15.36 4.01
C PHE A 222 7.55 -15.59 3.11
N PRO A 223 8.70 -16.09 3.63
CA PRO A 223 9.90 -16.27 2.82
C PRO A 223 9.72 -17.32 1.70
N ALA A 224 8.68 -18.16 1.77
CA ALA A 224 8.40 -19.16 0.76
C ALA A 224 7.79 -18.64 -0.55
N HIS A 225 7.23 -17.43 -0.62
CA HIS A 225 6.73 -16.91 -1.91
C HIS A 225 7.87 -16.90 -2.92
N ARG A 226 9.01 -16.31 -2.54
CA ARG A 226 10.22 -16.26 -3.37
C ARG A 226 10.78 -17.62 -3.76
N ILE A 227 10.50 -18.69 -3.00
CA ILE A 227 10.93 -20.04 -3.40
C ILE A 227 10.13 -20.55 -4.61
N HIS A 228 8.93 -20.01 -4.84
CA HIS A 228 8.06 -20.35 -5.96
C HIS A 228 8.06 -19.28 -7.06
N THR A 229 8.27 -18.01 -6.70
CA THR A 229 8.21 -16.86 -7.63
C THR A 229 9.58 -16.43 -8.15
N ASP A 230 10.67 -17.03 -7.67
CA ASP A 230 12.02 -16.82 -8.22
C ASP A 230 12.47 -18.06 -9.01
N ASP A 231 13.46 -17.89 -9.89
CA ASP A 231 14.07 -19.01 -10.61
C ASP A 231 14.71 -20.00 -9.63
N THR A 232 14.42 -21.29 -9.84
CA THR A 232 15.03 -22.38 -9.07
C THR A 232 15.69 -23.41 -9.98
N THR A 233 16.44 -24.32 -9.38
CA THR A 233 16.96 -25.49 -10.10
C THR A 233 15.89 -26.54 -10.40
N LEU A 234 14.68 -26.40 -9.85
CA LEU A 234 13.60 -27.38 -10.01
C LEU A 234 12.56 -26.92 -11.02
N ALA A 235 12.15 -25.65 -10.99
CA ALA A 235 11.14 -25.09 -11.87
C ALA A 235 11.42 -23.61 -12.15
N THR A 236 10.87 -23.11 -13.26
CA THR A 236 10.73 -21.67 -13.51
C THR A 236 9.73 -21.03 -12.54
N PRO A 237 9.77 -19.70 -12.33
CA PRO A 237 8.84 -18.98 -11.48
C PRO A 237 7.38 -19.31 -11.79
N PHE A 238 6.61 -19.59 -10.75
CA PHE A 238 5.16 -19.62 -10.82
C PHE A 238 4.61 -18.19 -10.80
N GLY A 239 3.58 -17.93 -11.62
CA GLY A 239 2.79 -16.71 -11.51
C GLY A 239 1.98 -16.72 -10.22
N CYS A 240 1.70 -15.53 -9.67
CA CYS A 240 0.91 -15.38 -8.44
C CYS A 240 -0.48 -16.05 -8.57
N ASP A 241 -1.06 -15.97 -9.77
CA ASP A 241 -2.32 -16.59 -10.19
C ASP A 241 -2.38 -18.12 -10.01
N THR A 242 -1.22 -18.76 -9.89
CA THR A 242 -1.11 -20.20 -9.60
C THR A 242 -1.72 -20.55 -8.24
N CYS A 243 -1.53 -19.67 -7.25
CA CYS A 243 -1.92 -19.95 -5.86
C CYS A 243 -3.19 -19.20 -5.47
N HIS A 244 -3.28 -17.92 -5.84
CA HIS A 244 -4.38 -17.04 -5.48
C HIS A 244 -4.76 -16.17 -6.65
N VAL A 245 -5.97 -15.60 -6.64
CA VAL A 245 -6.35 -14.59 -7.62
C VAL A 245 -5.38 -13.43 -7.50
N GLU A 246 -4.65 -13.14 -8.59
CA GLU A 246 -3.70 -12.03 -8.65
C GLU A 246 -4.47 -10.73 -8.95
N PRO A 247 -4.48 -9.75 -8.03
CA PRO A 247 -5.07 -8.46 -8.31
C PRO A 247 -4.19 -7.71 -9.32
N THR A 248 -4.81 -7.06 -10.30
CA THR A 248 -4.10 -6.24 -11.30
C THR A 248 -3.95 -4.78 -10.86
N SER A 249 -4.66 -4.37 -9.80
CA SER A 249 -4.62 -3.03 -9.26
C SER A 249 -5.04 -2.96 -7.78
N VAL A 250 -4.67 -1.88 -7.09
CA VAL A 250 -5.26 -1.48 -5.79
C VAL A 250 -6.79 -1.28 -5.85
N LEU A 251 -7.33 -1.05 -7.05
CA LEU A 251 -8.76 -0.93 -7.31
C LEU A 251 -9.43 -2.27 -7.68
N SER A 252 -8.69 -3.37 -7.77
CA SER A 252 -9.29 -4.70 -7.96
C SER A 252 -10.27 -4.99 -6.81
N PRO A 253 -11.51 -5.44 -7.10
CA PRO A 253 -12.46 -5.79 -6.05
C PRO A 253 -11.88 -6.82 -5.07
N GLY A 254 -12.05 -6.57 -3.77
CA GLY A 254 -11.50 -7.40 -2.69
C GLY A 254 -10.01 -7.20 -2.41
N HIS A 255 -9.33 -6.23 -3.06
CA HIS A 255 -7.91 -5.97 -2.81
C HIS A 255 -7.64 -4.88 -1.77
N LEU A 256 -7.84 -3.58 -2.11
CA LEU A 256 -7.54 -2.48 -1.19
C LEU A 256 -8.59 -1.39 -1.14
N PHE A 257 -9.21 -0.96 -2.24
CA PHE A 257 -10.13 0.19 -2.25
C PHE A 257 -11.57 -0.12 -2.68
N ILE A 258 -11.81 -1.24 -3.35
CA ILE A 258 -13.13 -1.60 -3.88
C ILE A 258 -13.55 -2.94 -3.28
N ASP A 259 -14.78 -3.03 -2.77
CA ASP A 259 -15.42 -4.26 -2.29
C ASP A 259 -14.56 -5.13 -1.34
N ASP A 260 -13.74 -4.48 -0.51
CA ASP A 260 -13.00 -5.10 0.59
C ASP A 260 -13.59 -4.60 1.91
N ASP A 261 -14.12 -5.52 2.72
CA ASP A 261 -14.73 -5.27 4.03
C ASP A 261 -13.89 -5.83 5.19
N THR A 262 -12.61 -6.12 4.95
CA THR A 262 -11.69 -6.71 5.93
C THR A 262 -10.56 -5.77 6.37
N PRO A 263 -10.76 -5.01 7.48
CA PRO A 263 -9.73 -4.17 8.06
C PRO A 263 -8.42 -4.92 8.34
N GLY A 264 -7.32 -4.40 7.83
CA GLY A 264 -5.96 -4.85 8.13
C GLY A 264 -5.59 -6.19 7.51
N VAL A 265 -6.39 -6.72 6.59
CA VAL A 265 -6.15 -7.99 5.91
C VAL A 265 -6.44 -7.80 4.43
N ALA A 266 -5.41 -7.79 3.58
CA ALA A 266 -5.65 -7.97 2.15
C ALA A 266 -6.11 -9.43 1.96
N GLU A 267 -7.35 -9.64 1.53
CA GLU A 267 -7.89 -10.99 1.34
C GLU A 267 -7.14 -11.70 0.21
N VAL A 268 -6.42 -12.77 0.56
CA VAL A 268 -5.87 -13.68 -0.45
C VAL A 268 -6.96 -14.68 -0.82
N ALA A 269 -7.68 -14.40 -1.90
CA ALA A 269 -8.62 -15.35 -2.49
C ALA A 269 -7.85 -16.48 -3.18
N MET A 270 -7.71 -17.63 -2.51
CA MET A 270 -7.01 -18.79 -3.06
C MET A 270 -7.70 -19.30 -4.34
N ALA A 271 -6.91 -19.46 -5.41
CA ALA A 271 -7.36 -20.05 -6.67
C ALA A 271 -7.38 -21.59 -6.56
N GLN A 272 -6.48 -22.13 -5.76
CA GLN A 272 -6.34 -23.54 -5.42
C GLN A 272 -6.03 -23.66 -3.93
N GLY A 273 -6.58 -24.69 -3.26
CA GLY A 273 -6.14 -24.98 -1.90
C GLY A 273 -6.75 -24.11 -0.80
N THR A 274 -6.08 -24.04 0.36
CA THR A 274 -6.50 -23.24 1.52
C THR A 274 -5.30 -22.62 2.21
N TRP A 275 -5.48 -21.42 2.78
CA TRP A 275 -4.49 -20.68 3.56
C TRP A 275 -5.05 -20.35 4.94
N ASP A 276 -4.30 -20.65 6.00
CA ASP A 276 -4.75 -20.44 7.41
C ASP A 276 -4.02 -19.30 8.14
N GLY A 277 -3.22 -18.51 7.41
CA GLY A 277 -2.37 -17.46 8.00
C GLY A 277 -0.95 -17.91 8.33
N ALA A 278 -0.64 -19.20 8.28
CA ALA A 278 0.70 -19.72 8.53
C ALA A 278 1.12 -20.87 7.58
N SER A 279 0.16 -21.62 7.03
CA SER A 279 0.39 -22.78 6.17
C SER A 279 -0.59 -22.81 5.01
N CYS A 280 -0.13 -23.38 3.89
CA CYS A 280 -0.93 -23.61 2.70
C CYS A 280 -1.18 -25.11 2.53
N THR A 281 -2.38 -25.46 2.07
CA THR A 281 -2.64 -26.73 1.40
C THR A 281 -2.87 -26.44 -0.07
N ASP A 282 -2.23 -27.13 -0.98
CA ASP A 282 -2.50 -27.02 -2.42
C ASP A 282 -2.38 -28.40 -3.09
N THR A 283 -2.51 -28.45 -4.42
CA THR A 283 -2.37 -29.70 -5.17
C THR A 283 -0.93 -30.19 -5.29
N CYS A 284 0.08 -29.33 -5.10
CA CYS A 284 1.50 -29.65 -5.20
C CYS A 284 2.04 -30.28 -3.89
N HIS A 285 1.51 -29.85 -2.77
CA HIS A 285 1.86 -30.27 -1.42
C HIS A 285 0.80 -31.22 -0.81
N GLY A 286 -0.38 -31.31 -1.41
CA GLY A 286 -1.46 -32.22 -1.01
C GLY A 286 -2.31 -31.70 0.16
N ALA A 287 -3.15 -32.58 0.70
CA ALA A 287 -4.14 -32.22 1.72
C ALA A 287 -3.57 -31.99 3.13
N ALA A 288 -2.29 -32.31 3.36
CA ALA A 288 -1.62 -31.98 4.61
C ALA A 288 -1.11 -30.55 4.53
N ALA A 289 -1.32 -29.76 5.59
CA ALA A 289 -0.75 -28.42 5.68
C ALA A 289 0.78 -28.52 5.61
N PHE A 290 1.38 -27.96 4.55
CA PHE A 290 2.84 -27.94 4.40
C PHE A 290 3.39 -26.65 4.99
N PRO A 291 4.34 -26.72 5.93
CA PRO A 291 4.98 -25.53 6.45
C PRO A 291 5.80 -24.88 5.34
N VAL A 292 5.68 -23.56 5.22
CA VAL A 292 6.42 -22.68 4.29
C VAL A 292 7.93 -22.59 4.59
N THR A 293 8.48 -23.56 5.31
CA THR A 293 9.92 -23.66 5.62
C THR A 293 10.37 -25.09 5.38
N GLY A 294 10.96 -25.36 4.22
CA GLY A 294 11.49 -26.66 3.88
C GLY A 294 11.86 -26.78 2.40
N THR A 295 12.81 -27.65 2.09
CA THR A 295 13.11 -28.04 0.71
C THR A 295 12.37 -29.34 0.42
N ALA A 296 11.46 -29.32 -0.55
CA ALA A 296 10.81 -30.52 -1.06
C ALA A 296 11.84 -31.34 -1.85
N GLY A 297 12.20 -32.53 -1.36
CA GLY A 297 12.97 -33.48 -2.16
C GLY A 297 12.07 -34.11 -3.23
N CYS A 298 12.65 -34.65 -4.31
CA CYS A 298 11.89 -35.22 -5.44
C CYS A 298 10.82 -36.23 -5.00
N GLY A 299 11.10 -37.02 -3.96
CA GLY A 299 10.18 -38.03 -3.40
C GLY A 299 8.92 -37.51 -2.71
N SER A 300 8.84 -36.20 -2.44
CA SER A 300 7.64 -35.56 -1.87
C SER A 300 6.54 -35.36 -2.91
N CYS A 301 6.91 -35.15 -4.18
CA CYS A 301 5.98 -35.09 -5.32
C CYS A 301 5.97 -36.42 -6.11
N HIS A 302 7.14 -37.02 -6.29
CA HIS A 302 7.38 -38.28 -7.00
C HIS A 302 7.79 -39.39 -6.04
N SER A 303 6.89 -39.84 -5.16
CA SER A 303 7.23 -41.03 -4.38
C SER A 303 7.60 -42.18 -5.33
N VAL A 304 8.49 -43.09 -4.95
CA VAL A 304 8.79 -44.27 -5.80
C VAL A 304 7.55 -45.15 -6.03
N ALA A 305 6.50 -44.98 -5.23
CA ALA A 305 5.16 -45.53 -5.49
C ALA A 305 4.41 -44.78 -6.60
N VAL A 306 4.77 -43.52 -6.89
CA VAL A 306 4.26 -42.73 -8.03
C VAL A 306 4.81 -43.21 -9.36
N VAL A 307 6.05 -43.68 -9.47
CA VAL A 307 6.48 -44.33 -10.73
C VAL A 307 5.61 -45.56 -11.04
N ALA A 308 5.21 -46.31 -10.00
CA ALA A 308 4.22 -47.38 -10.10
C ALA A 308 2.76 -46.88 -10.24
N SER A 309 2.49 -45.60 -10.01
CA SER A 309 1.18 -44.95 -10.18
C SER A 309 1.12 -44.01 -11.38
N LEU A 310 2.18 -43.89 -12.18
CA LEU A 310 2.14 -43.25 -13.49
C LEU A 310 1.24 -44.17 -14.31
N SER A 311 0.00 -43.73 -14.46
CA SER A 311 -1.11 -44.56 -14.91
C SER A 311 -0.85 -45.14 -16.30
N GLY A 312 -1.41 -46.33 -16.54
CA GLY A 312 -1.36 -46.98 -17.84
C GLY A 312 0.04 -47.49 -18.19
N GLU A 313 0.45 -47.25 -19.43
CA GLU A 313 1.63 -47.86 -20.04
C GLU A 313 2.97 -47.22 -19.61
N HIS A 314 2.96 -46.12 -18.82
CA HIS A 314 4.17 -45.56 -18.21
C HIS A 314 4.76 -46.52 -17.18
N ALA A 315 3.91 -47.19 -16.38
CA ALA A 315 4.33 -48.21 -15.43
C ALA A 315 5.02 -49.40 -16.12
N GLU A 316 4.58 -49.77 -17.34
CA GLU A 316 5.20 -50.85 -18.12
C GLU A 316 6.63 -50.51 -18.57
N HIS A 317 6.88 -49.28 -19.02
CA HIS A 317 8.25 -48.85 -19.36
C HIS A 317 9.17 -48.80 -18.14
N ALA A 318 8.65 -48.33 -16.99
CA ALA A 318 9.40 -48.38 -15.75
C ALA A 318 9.72 -49.83 -15.33
N ASN A 319 8.81 -50.78 -15.54
CA ASN A 319 9.03 -52.21 -15.28
C ASN A 319 10.10 -52.83 -16.19
N HIS A 320 10.30 -52.28 -17.40
CA HIS A 320 11.35 -52.68 -18.33
C HIS A 320 12.68 -51.94 -18.14
N ALA A 321 12.85 -51.23 -17.02
CA ALA A 321 14.06 -50.48 -16.68
C ALA A 321 14.44 -49.38 -17.68
N VAL A 322 13.46 -48.84 -18.41
CA VAL A 322 13.60 -47.60 -19.19
C VAL A 322 13.78 -46.45 -18.20
N THR A 323 14.85 -45.68 -18.32
CA THR A 323 15.09 -44.53 -17.43
C THR A 323 14.34 -43.29 -17.92
N CYS A 324 13.98 -42.39 -16.99
CA CYS A 324 13.12 -41.24 -17.32
C CYS A 324 13.75 -40.32 -18.37
N ASP A 325 15.06 -40.18 -18.37
CA ASP A 325 15.85 -39.33 -19.28
C ASP A 325 15.85 -39.81 -20.74
N GLU A 326 15.42 -41.05 -20.99
CA GLU A 326 15.29 -41.57 -22.36
C GLU A 326 14.11 -40.96 -23.13
N CYS A 327 13.10 -40.46 -22.39
CA CYS A 327 11.95 -39.75 -22.96
C CYS A 327 11.87 -38.30 -22.46
N HIS A 328 12.26 -38.02 -21.23
CA HIS A 328 12.21 -36.68 -20.63
C HIS A 328 13.61 -36.08 -20.56
N ASP A 329 13.97 -35.27 -21.56
CA ASP A 329 15.28 -34.58 -21.58
C ASP A 329 15.41 -33.46 -20.54
N SER A 330 14.35 -33.23 -19.76
CA SER A 330 14.32 -32.34 -18.61
C SER A 330 14.99 -32.92 -17.36
N VAL A 331 15.31 -34.21 -17.35
CA VAL A 331 15.97 -34.88 -16.23
C VAL A 331 17.18 -35.68 -16.69
N THR A 332 18.14 -35.86 -15.78
CA THR A 332 19.28 -36.78 -15.98
C THR A 332 19.48 -37.67 -14.76
N PRO A 333 19.90 -38.94 -14.93
CA PRO A 333 20.15 -39.83 -13.81
C PRO A 333 21.25 -39.27 -12.91
N ALA A 334 20.97 -39.24 -11.61
CA ALA A 334 21.88 -38.83 -10.56
C ALA A 334 21.95 -39.93 -9.48
N ASN A 335 22.95 -39.90 -8.60
CA ASN A 335 23.01 -40.83 -7.48
C ASN A 335 22.83 -40.06 -6.15
N PRO A 336 21.75 -40.30 -5.37
CA PRO A 336 20.62 -41.21 -5.62
C PRO A 336 19.39 -40.47 -6.21
N GLY A 337 19.08 -40.61 -7.50
CA GLY A 337 17.83 -40.09 -8.10
C GLY A 337 17.95 -39.50 -9.49
N TYR A 338 17.29 -38.37 -9.73
CA TYR A 338 17.38 -37.59 -10.96
C TYR A 338 17.66 -36.13 -10.63
N THR A 339 18.39 -35.44 -11.52
CA THR A 339 18.58 -33.99 -11.49
C THR A 339 17.78 -33.36 -12.62
N VAL A 340 17.02 -32.31 -12.31
CA VAL A 340 16.36 -31.49 -13.32
C VAL A 340 17.42 -30.66 -14.06
N THR A 341 17.47 -30.81 -15.39
CA THR A 341 18.38 -30.09 -16.28
C THR A 341 17.67 -28.99 -17.07
N ARG A 342 16.33 -29.03 -17.11
CA ARG A 342 15.48 -28.04 -17.77
C ARG A 342 14.29 -27.66 -16.88
N PRO A 343 14.50 -26.71 -15.93
CA PRO A 343 13.45 -26.26 -15.01
C PRO A 343 12.19 -25.76 -15.72
N GLU A 344 12.31 -25.20 -16.93
CA GLU A 344 11.20 -24.73 -17.75
C GLU A 344 10.25 -25.85 -18.25
N GLN A 345 10.71 -27.11 -18.19
CA GLN A 345 9.93 -28.31 -18.54
C GLN A 345 9.44 -29.08 -17.31
N HIS A 346 9.83 -28.66 -16.10
CA HIS A 346 9.46 -29.34 -14.86
C HIS A 346 8.42 -28.50 -14.12
N MET A 347 7.21 -29.04 -13.98
CA MET A 347 6.03 -28.38 -13.37
C MET A 347 5.38 -27.25 -14.22
N ASN A 348 5.49 -27.31 -15.55
CA ASN A 348 4.87 -26.33 -16.45
C ASN A 348 3.44 -26.69 -16.92
N GLY A 349 2.85 -27.77 -16.38
CA GLY A 349 1.52 -28.26 -16.75
C GLY A 349 1.44 -29.01 -18.09
N THR A 350 2.57 -29.24 -18.76
CA THR A 350 2.64 -30.01 -20.01
C THR A 350 3.53 -31.25 -19.85
N VAL A 351 3.25 -32.28 -20.65
CA VAL A 351 4.10 -33.48 -20.71
C VAL A 351 5.15 -33.26 -21.79
N ASP A 352 6.33 -32.82 -21.37
CA ASP A 352 7.49 -32.61 -22.24
C ASP A 352 8.23 -33.93 -22.48
N ILE A 353 8.28 -34.37 -23.73
CA ILE A 353 9.09 -35.53 -24.13
C ILE A 353 9.91 -35.22 -25.37
N THR A 354 11.11 -35.80 -25.41
CA THR A 354 11.99 -35.86 -26.57
C THR A 354 12.19 -37.33 -26.93
N LEU A 355 11.51 -37.77 -27.99
CA LEU A 355 11.62 -39.14 -28.47
C LEU A 355 12.89 -39.33 -29.31
N PRO A 356 13.53 -40.50 -29.26
CA PRO A 356 14.65 -40.82 -30.15
C PRO A 356 14.20 -40.81 -31.61
N VAL A 357 15.14 -40.59 -32.53
CA VAL A 357 14.92 -40.43 -33.98
C VAL A 357 14.12 -41.56 -34.66
N GLU A 358 14.03 -42.74 -34.03
CA GLU A 358 13.29 -43.90 -34.55
C GLU A 358 11.88 -44.04 -33.95
N MET A 359 11.42 -43.06 -33.16
CA MET A 359 10.11 -43.07 -32.53
C MET A 359 9.39 -41.74 -32.73
N THR A 360 8.08 -41.78 -32.96
CA THR A 360 7.25 -40.58 -33.19
C THR A 360 6.00 -40.63 -32.34
N ARG A 361 5.65 -39.49 -31.71
CA ARG A 361 4.35 -39.31 -31.05
C ARG A 361 3.34 -38.74 -32.04
N ASN A 362 2.27 -39.47 -32.27
CA ASN A 362 1.14 -39.10 -33.11
C ASN A 362 0.26 -38.06 -32.40
N ALA A 363 -0.58 -37.38 -33.18
CA ALA A 363 -1.44 -36.30 -32.68
C ALA A 363 -2.50 -36.78 -31.66
N ASP A 364 -2.87 -38.06 -31.71
CA ASP A 364 -3.80 -38.69 -30.76
C ASP A 364 -3.10 -39.19 -29.47
N GLY A 365 -1.81 -38.89 -29.32
CA GLY A 365 -0.99 -39.32 -28.18
C GLY A 365 -0.35 -40.71 -28.37
N SER A 366 -0.70 -41.45 -29.42
CA SER A 366 -0.11 -42.76 -29.69
C SER A 366 1.35 -42.65 -30.16
N CYS A 367 2.15 -43.71 -29.98
CA CYS A 367 3.55 -43.75 -30.46
C CYS A 367 3.75 -44.83 -31.53
N THR A 368 4.56 -44.50 -32.54
CA THR A 368 4.92 -45.38 -33.64
C THR A 368 6.42 -45.33 -33.91
N GLY A 369 7.06 -46.51 -34.02
CA GLY A 369 8.50 -46.62 -34.23
C GLY A 369 9.15 -47.84 -33.58
N THR A 370 10.46 -47.81 -33.38
CA THR A 370 11.22 -48.87 -32.69
C THR A 370 11.99 -48.30 -31.49
N CYS A 371 11.86 -48.94 -30.33
CA CYS A 371 12.60 -48.59 -29.11
C CYS A 371 12.90 -49.87 -28.33
N HIS A 372 14.10 -50.00 -27.76
CA HIS A 372 14.55 -51.21 -27.01
C HIS A 372 14.32 -52.55 -27.74
N LEU A 373 14.45 -52.54 -29.07
CA LEU A 373 14.20 -53.69 -29.95
C LEU A 373 12.72 -54.13 -30.06
N GLU A 374 11.79 -53.33 -29.51
CA GLU A 374 10.35 -53.53 -29.59
C GLU A 374 9.72 -52.58 -30.62
N THR A 375 8.81 -53.09 -31.46
CA THR A 375 8.10 -52.29 -32.48
C THR A 375 6.77 -51.78 -31.96
N HIS A 376 6.57 -50.47 -32.03
CA HIS A 376 5.38 -49.77 -31.60
C HIS A 376 4.56 -49.37 -32.83
N THR A 377 3.27 -49.72 -32.88
CA THR A 377 2.39 -49.44 -34.04
C THR A 377 1.11 -48.75 -33.59
N ASN A 378 1.09 -47.41 -33.61
CA ASN A 378 0.01 -46.58 -33.08
C ASN A 378 -0.44 -47.07 -31.68
N ALA A 379 0.52 -47.52 -30.88
CA ALA A 379 0.22 -47.91 -29.51
C ALA A 379 -0.27 -46.64 -28.81
N THR A 380 -1.44 -46.67 -28.17
CA THR A 380 -2.01 -45.51 -27.46
C THR A 380 -1.34 -45.34 -26.10
N TRP A 381 -1.00 -44.11 -25.71
CA TRP A 381 -0.32 -43.78 -24.45
C TRP A 381 -1.01 -42.63 -23.74
#